data_AF-A0AAD6DW77-F1
#
_entry.id   AF-A0AAD6DW77-F1
#
_cell.length_a   1.000
_cell.length_b   1.000
_cell.length_c   1.000
_cell.angle_alpha   90.00
_cell.angle_beta   90.00
_cell.angle_gamma   90.00
#
_symmetry.space_group_name_H-M   'P 1'
#
loop_
_entity.id
_entity.type
_entity.pdbx_description
1 polymer ?
#
loop_
_entity_poly.entity_id
_entity_poly.type
_entity_poly.pdbx_seq_one_letter_code
_entity_poly.pdbx_strand_id
1 'polypeptide(L)'
;MAGSGRISVLSTLCATLSLHLSRNTPHIVMTAFCGLHEAHSHDSHEAGPNWLIRSLIAQLLLSGVTFNMDFINTRSFAEQIKSHYLQDLCSIFRQLIEQLPNTATVICIIDSIARFEYERWQEDLVDVLQILDMIVQNEYLKPTFKLLLTTPFSNARLIEDSSKIWSHYTVCLRPTASTSGRRISERGLLRGRSLEEYRARMQQDQGNQADSEDEDEDNIFF
;
A
#
# COMPACT_ATOMS: atom_id res chain seq x y z
N MET A 1 -20.26 0.03 -16.27
CA MET A 1 -19.07 0.60 -16.97
C MET A 1 -17.98 0.81 -15.93
N ALA A 2 -17.03 -0.12 -15.84
CA ALA A 2 -15.85 0.01 -14.98
C ALA A 2 -14.91 1.05 -15.60
N GLY A 3 -14.58 2.11 -14.86
CA GLY A 3 -13.68 3.14 -15.32
C GLY A 3 -12.24 2.61 -15.37
N SER A 4 -11.62 2.68 -16.55
CA SER A 4 -10.19 2.50 -16.79
C SER A 4 -9.33 3.20 -15.72
N GLY A 5 -8.43 2.46 -15.08
CA GLY A 5 -7.12 2.97 -14.61
C GLY A 5 -7.10 4.13 -13.62
N ARG A 6 -8.07 4.27 -12.71
CA ARG A 6 -7.96 5.31 -11.66
C ARG A 6 -7.05 4.82 -10.53
N ILE A 7 -5.77 5.11 -10.65
CA ILE A 7 -4.81 5.01 -9.54
C ILE A 7 -5.32 5.94 -8.43
N SER A 8 -5.58 5.40 -7.24
CA SER A 8 -6.04 6.22 -6.13
C SER A 8 -4.87 7.03 -5.54
N VAL A 9 -5.17 8.16 -4.91
CA VAL A 9 -4.17 8.91 -4.12
C VAL A 9 -3.54 8.02 -3.05
N LEU A 10 -4.34 7.10 -2.48
CA LEU A 10 -3.87 6.14 -1.49
C LEU A 10 -2.88 5.14 -2.09
N SER A 11 -3.14 4.66 -3.32
CA SER A 11 -2.20 3.81 -4.05
C SER A 11 -0.88 4.54 -4.34
N THR A 12 -0.95 5.83 -4.68
CA THR A 12 0.25 6.68 -4.86
C THR A 12 1.01 6.85 -3.55
N LEU A 13 0.31 7.06 -2.44
CA LEU A 13 0.90 7.14 -1.11
C LEU A 13 1.57 5.82 -0.72
N CYS A 14 0.90 4.68 -0.92
CA CYS A 14 1.44 3.34 -0.66
C CYS A 14 2.71 3.07 -1.47
N ALA A 15 2.69 3.39 -2.77
CA ALA A 15 3.86 3.24 -3.65
C ALA A 15 5.03 4.15 -3.26
N THR A 16 4.73 5.39 -2.88
CA THR A 16 5.74 6.35 -2.42
C THR A 16 6.34 5.90 -1.10
N LEU A 17 5.50 5.51 -0.14
CA LEU A 17 5.91 5.01 1.17
C LEU A 17 6.77 3.75 1.03
N SER A 18 6.35 2.77 0.23
CA SER A 18 7.12 1.56 0.03
C SER A 18 8.50 1.85 -0.56
N LEU A 19 8.57 2.71 -1.59
CA LEU A 19 9.82 3.10 -2.21
C LEU A 19 10.78 3.76 -1.21
N HIS A 20 10.26 4.65 -0.36
CA HIS A 20 11.06 5.29 0.68
C HIS A 20 11.52 4.29 1.73
N LEU A 21 10.66 3.38 2.18
CA LEU A 21 11.04 2.35 3.15
C LEU A 21 12.12 1.42 2.57
N SER A 22 11.96 0.93 1.34
CA SER A 22 12.91 0.02 0.69
C SER A 22 14.28 0.64 0.47
N ARG A 23 14.36 1.96 0.25
CA ARG A 23 15.62 2.66 -0.02
C ARG A 23 16.35 3.12 1.24
N ASN A 24 15.61 3.48 2.28
CA ASN A 24 16.16 4.19 3.43
C ASN A 24 16.21 3.35 4.71
N THR A 25 15.71 2.10 4.67
CA THR A 25 15.71 1.20 5.83
C THR A 25 16.19 -0.19 5.44
N PRO A 26 16.79 -0.95 6.36
CA PRO A 26 17.16 -2.36 6.13
C PRO A 26 15.95 -3.30 6.29
N HIS A 27 14.72 -2.82 6.08
CA HIS A 27 13.50 -3.58 6.30
C HIS A 27 13.10 -4.36 5.06
N ILE A 28 12.46 -5.52 5.25
CA ILE A 28 11.84 -6.26 4.17
C ILE A 28 10.50 -5.59 3.88
N VAL A 29 10.42 -4.87 2.77
CA VAL A 29 9.21 -4.16 2.35
C VAL A 29 8.51 -4.99 1.28
N MET A 30 7.29 -5.44 1.60
CA MET A 30 6.43 -6.14 0.65
C MET A 30 5.27 -5.26 0.27
N THR A 31 4.90 -5.29 -1.01
CA THR A 31 3.77 -4.52 -1.54
C THR A 31 2.88 -5.37 -2.41
N ALA A 32 1.57 -5.20 -2.26
CA ALA A 32 0.59 -5.78 -3.17
C ALA A 32 -0.46 -4.72 -3.54
N PHE A 33 -0.64 -4.48 -4.83
CA PHE A 33 -1.63 -3.53 -5.35
C PHE A 33 -2.82 -4.30 -5.93
N CYS A 34 -3.77 -4.65 -5.07
CA CYS A 34 -4.88 -5.56 -5.40
C CYS A 34 -5.74 -5.07 -6.57
N GLY A 35 -5.86 -3.75 -6.76
CA GLY A 35 -6.63 -3.17 -7.88
C GLY A 35 -6.06 -3.46 -9.28
N LEU A 36 -4.81 -3.92 -9.40
CA LEU A 36 -4.22 -4.35 -10.67
C LEU A 36 -4.51 -5.83 -10.98
N HIS A 37 -5.00 -6.58 -9.99
CA HIS A 37 -5.21 -8.03 -10.06
C HIS A 37 -6.68 -8.39 -9.85
N GLU A 38 -7.56 -7.50 -10.32
CA GLU A 38 -8.97 -7.77 -10.54
C GLU A 38 -9.11 -8.56 -11.85
N ALA A 39 -9.69 -9.76 -11.80
CA ALA A 39 -9.69 -10.68 -12.93
C ALA A 39 -10.39 -10.10 -14.17
N HIS A 40 -9.78 -10.25 -15.35
CA HIS A 40 -10.39 -9.96 -16.65
C HIS A 40 -10.72 -11.24 -17.46
N SER A 41 -10.31 -12.42 -16.97
CA SER A 41 -10.55 -13.73 -17.57
C SER A 41 -10.91 -14.77 -16.50
N HIS A 42 -11.44 -15.92 -16.93
CA HIS A 42 -11.91 -17.01 -16.07
C HIS A 42 -10.77 -17.86 -15.46
N ASP A 43 -9.51 -17.55 -15.74
CA ASP A 43 -8.39 -18.31 -15.18
C ASP A 43 -8.14 -17.85 -13.73
N SER A 44 -8.30 -18.78 -12.78
CA SER A 44 -8.73 -18.45 -11.41
C SER A 44 -7.61 -18.04 -10.46
N HIS A 45 -6.33 -18.14 -10.86
CA HIS A 45 -5.18 -18.00 -9.96
C HIS A 45 -4.28 -16.78 -10.20
N GLU A 46 -4.48 -16.04 -11.30
CA GLU A 46 -3.70 -14.82 -11.62
C GLU A 46 -4.27 -13.55 -10.96
N ALA A 47 -5.37 -13.71 -10.23
CA ALA A 47 -6.13 -12.64 -9.59
C ALA A 47 -6.58 -13.06 -8.19
N GLY A 48 -7.06 -12.10 -7.41
CA GLY A 48 -7.69 -12.37 -6.12
C GLY A 48 -6.72 -12.77 -4.99
N PRO A 49 -7.25 -13.35 -3.90
CA PRO A 49 -6.47 -13.70 -2.71
C PRO A 49 -5.34 -14.71 -2.97
N ASN A 50 -5.53 -15.61 -3.93
CA ASN A 50 -4.50 -16.57 -4.33
C ASN A 50 -3.28 -15.89 -4.93
N TRP A 51 -3.48 -14.95 -5.86
CA TRP A 51 -2.41 -14.12 -6.39
C TRP A 51 -1.71 -13.33 -5.27
N LEU A 52 -2.48 -12.76 -4.35
CA LEU A 52 -1.95 -11.97 -3.24
C LEU A 52 -0.95 -12.76 -2.41
N ILE A 53 -1.35 -13.93 -1.89
CA ILE A 53 -0.46 -14.71 -1.03
C ILE A 53 0.78 -15.18 -1.80
N ARG A 54 0.63 -15.58 -3.07
CA ARG A 54 1.75 -15.99 -3.93
C ARG A 54 2.73 -14.83 -4.18
N SER A 55 2.21 -13.63 -4.42
CA SER A 55 3.01 -12.43 -4.60
C SER A 55 3.82 -12.10 -3.34
N LEU A 56 3.21 -12.22 -2.16
CA LEU A 56 3.91 -12.01 -0.88
C LEU A 56 4.99 -13.07 -0.63
N ILE A 57 4.70 -14.35 -0.90
CA ILE A 57 5.69 -15.43 -0.83
C ILE A 57 6.86 -15.14 -1.77
N ALA A 58 6.59 -14.80 -3.03
CA ALA A 58 7.64 -14.48 -4.00
C ALA A 58 8.53 -13.32 -3.53
N GLN A 59 7.93 -12.26 -2.98
CA GLN A 59 8.67 -11.12 -2.42
C GLN A 59 9.54 -11.51 -1.23
N LEU A 60 9.09 -12.39 -0.35
CA LEU A 60 9.93 -12.94 0.73
C LEU A 60 11.10 -13.73 0.16
N LEU A 61 10.86 -14.64 -0.78
CA LEU A 61 11.91 -15.45 -1.39
C LEU A 61 12.96 -14.59 -2.11
N LEU A 62 12.54 -13.44 -2.66
CA LEU A 62 13.42 -12.47 -3.33
C LEU A 62 14.07 -11.45 -2.37
N SER A 63 13.80 -11.52 -1.07
CA SER A 63 14.35 -10.57 -0.07
C SER A 63 15.85 -10.74 0.19
N GLY A 64 16.47 -11.80 -0.34
CA GLY A 64 17.88 -12.14 -0.11
C GLY A 64 18.13 -12.96 1.16
N VAL A 65 17.07 -13.30 1.91
CA VAL A 65 17.15 -14.23 3.04
C VAL A 65 17.17 -15.68 2.53
N THR A 66 18.04 -16.51 3.12
CA THR A 66 18.05 -17.94 2.86
C THR A 66 17.02 -18.63 3.74
N PHE A 67 16.00 -19.23 3.13
CA PHE A 67 14.98 -20.00 3.83
C PHE A 67 15.29 -21.49 3.78
N ASN A 68 14.99 -22.20 4.87
CA ASN A 68 14.95 -23.65 4.87
C ASN A 68 13.61 -24.12 4.27
N MET A 69 13.67 -24.92 3.21
CA MET A 69 12.53 -25.50 2.49
C MET A 69 12.20 -26.94 2.89
N ASP A 70 12.86 -27.50 3.91
CA ASP A 70 12.67 -28.87 4.40
C ASP A 70 11.24 -29.13 4.89
N PHE A 71 10.47 -28.08 5.20
CA PHE A 71 9.07 -28.21 5.53
C PHE A 71 8.21 -28.68 4.33
N ILE A 72 8.73 -28.55 3.09
CA ILE A 72 8.13 -29.14 1.89
C ILE A 72 8.63 -30.59 1.76
N ASN A 73 8.23 -31.45 2.69
CA ASN A 73 8.77 -32.81 2.85
C ASN A 73 7.91 -33.93 2.25
N THR A 74 6.69 -33.64 1.78
CA THR A 74 5.81 -34.64 1.18
C THR A 74 5.46 -34.31 -0.26
N ARG A 75 5.35 -35.35 -1.09
CA ARG A 75 4.91 -35.20 -2.49
C ARG A 75 3.52 -34.59 -2.59
N SER A 76 2.60 -34.99 -1.71
CA SER A 76 1.24 -34.44 -1.68
C SER A 76 1.25 -32.93 -1.46
N PHE A 77 2.02 -32.45 -0.48
CA PHE A 77 2.14 -31.03 -0.21
C PHE A 77 2.78 -30.29 -1.38
N ALA A 78 3.85 -30.83 -1.97
CA ALA A 78 4.44 -30.26 -3.18
C ALA A 78 3.45 -30.13 -4.35
N GLU A 79 2.59 -31.13 -4.57
CA GLU A 79 1.55 -31.07 -5.62
C GLU A 79 0.44 -30.07 -5.29
N GLN A 80 0.07 -29.91 -4.02
CA GLN A 80 -0.92 -28.91 -3.61
C GLN A 80 -0.41 -27.48 -3.82
N ILE A 81 0.89 -27.23 -3.56
CA ILE A 81 1.54 -25.95 -3.83
C ILE A 81 1.52 -25.64 -5.33
N LYS A 82 1.85 -26.64 -6.17
CA LYS A 82 1.79 -26.52 -7.64
C LYS A 82 0.36 -26.26 -8.13
N SER A 83 -0.63 -26.84 -7.46
CA SER A 83 -2.05 -26.64 -7.74
C SER A 83 -2.62 -25.36 -7.11
N HIS A 84 -1.76 -24.52 -6.51
CA HIS A 84 -2.13 -23.25 -5.89
C HIS A 84 -3.19 -23.38 -4.79
N TYR A 85 -3.13 -24.44 -3.99
CA TYR A 85 -4.05 -24.59 -2.86
C TYR A 85 -3.79 -23.51 -1.81
N LEU A 86 -4.79 -22.66 -1.55
CA LEU A 86 -4.62 -21.41 -0.80
C LEU A 86 -4.14 -21.65 0.64
N GLN A 87 -4.71 -22.65 1.32
CA GLN A 87 -4.36 -22.97 2.71
C GLN A 87 -2.89 -23.38 2.84
N ASP A 88 -2.37 -24.15 1.89
CA ASP A 88 -0.97 -24.56 1.86
C ASP A 88 -0.05 -23.36 1.57
N LEU A 89 -0.47 -22.46 0.68
CA LEU A 89 0.24 -21.20 0.42
C LEU A 89 0.27 -20.29 1.66
N CYS A 90 -0.84 -20.17 2.38
CA CYS A 90 -0.90 -19.44 3.65
C CYS A 90 0.03 -20.04 4.70
N SER A 91 0.07 -21.38 4.81
CA SER A 91 1.01 -22.10 5.68
C SER A 91 2.47 -21.81 5.31
N ILE A 92 2.81 -21.85 4.00
CA ILE A 92 4.14 -21.47 3.51
C ILE A 92 4.49 -20.05 3.92
N PHE A 93 3.61 -19.09 3.63
CA PHE A 93 3.87 -17.69 3.94
C PHE A 93 4.18 -17.49 5.42
N ARG A 94 3.38 -18.08 6.31
CA ARG A 94 3.63 -18.06 7.75
C ARG A 94 4.98 -18.68 8.11
N GLN A 95 5.29 -19.87 7.60
CA GLN A 95 6.55 -20.56 7.88
C GLN A 95 7.78 -19.76 7.43
N LEU A 96 7.70 -19.09 6.27
CA LEU A 96 8.78 -18.22 5.80
C LEU A 96 8.97 -17.02 6.75
N ILE A 97 7.89 -16.38 7.20
CA ILE A 97 7.98 -15.28 8.17
C ILE A 97 8.59 -15.74 9.50
N GLU A 98 8.20 -16.89 10.02
CA GLU A 98 8.71 -17.45 11.29
C GLU A 98 10.22 -17.79 11.26
N GLN A 99 10.78 -17.99 10.07
CA GLN A 99 12.21 -18.26 9.87
C GLN A 99 13.08 -17.00 9.86
N LEU A 100 12.49 -15.80 9.75
CA LEU A 100 13.26 -14.56 9.73
C LEU A 100 13.98 -14.32 11.06
N PRO A 101 15.15 -13.65 11.03
CA PRO A 101 15.89 -13.34 12.24
C PRO A 101 15.11 -12.36 13.13
N ASN A 102 15.40 -12.37 14.43
CA ASN A 102 14.75 -11.47 15.40
C ASN A 102 15.00 -9.98 15.14
N THR A 103 16.09 -9.64 14.45
CA THR A 103 16.42 -8.27 14.04
C THR A 103 15.67 -7.83 12.78
N ALA A 104 15.01 -8.75 12.07
CA ALA A 104 14.26 -8.39 10.87
C ALA A 104 12.98 -7.63 11.22
N THR A 105 12.69 -6.62 10.41
CA THR A 105 11.37 -5.98 10.38
C THR A 105 10.80 -6.16 8.98
N VAL A 106 9.58 -6.69 8.92
CA VAL A 106 8.80 -6.85 7.70
C VAL A 106 7.71 -5.79 7.71
N ILE A 107 7.64 -5.01 6.63
CA ILE A 107 6.56 -4.04 6.41
C ILE A 107 5.78 -4.51 5.19
N CYS A 108 4.57 -5.02 5.43
CA CYS A 108 3.67 -5.49 4.40
C CYS A 108 2.61 -4.41 4.11
N ILE A 109 2.57 -3.90 2.89
CA ILE A 109 1.59 -2.91 2.43
C ILE A 109 0.70 -3.56 1.39
N ILE A 110 -0.58 -3.73 1.71
CA ILE A 110 -1.57 -4.29 0.78
C ILE A 110 -2.57 -3.19 0.46
N ASP A 111 -2.45 -2.68 -0.76
CA ASP A 111 -3.27 -1.59 -1.26
C ASP A 111 -4.55 -2.11 -1.93
N SER A 112 -5.67 -1.49 -1.57
CA SER A 112 -6.98 -1.73 -2.15
C SER A 112 -7.50 -3.16 -1.96
N ILE A 113 -7.35 -3.74 -0.76
CA ILE A 113 -7.76 -5.12 -0.47
C ILE A 113 -9.25 -5.37 -0.71
N ALA A 114 -10.09 -4.35 -0.56
CA ALA A 114 -11.53 -4.42 -0.83
C ALA A 114 -11.86 -4.79 -2.30
N ARG A 115 -10.89 -4.71 -3.21
CA ARG A 115 -11.04 -5.18 -4.60
C ARG A 115 -11.21 -6.68 -4.71
N PHE A 116 -10.95 -7.44 -3.66
CA PHE A 116 -11.20 -8.87 -3.61
C PHE A 116 -12.52 -9.24 -2.92
N GLU A 117 -13.35 -8.27 -2.51
CA GLU A 117 -14.69 -8.49 -1.92
C GLU A 117 -15.77 -8.94 -2.94
N TYR A 118 -15.42 -9.90 -3.79
CA TYR A 118 -16.34 -10.60 -4.66
C TYR A 118 -16.77 -11.91 -4.00
N GLU A 119 -18.03 -12.30 -4.19
CA GLU A 119 -18.62 -13.51 -3.58
C GLU A 119 -17.74 -14.77 -3.81
N ARG A 120 -17.22 -14.94 -5.03
CA ARG A 120 -16.32 -16.04 -5.38
C ARG A 120 -14.97 -16.10 -4.64
N TRP A 121 -14.55 -15.00 -4.01
CA TRP A 121 -13.27 -14.89 -3.31
C TRP A 121 -13.44 -14.62 -1.82
N GLN A 122 -14.68 -14.63 -1.33
CA GLN A 122 -14.97 -14.20 0.03
C GLN A 122 -14.32 -15.12 1.08
N GLU A 123 -14.46 -16.45 0.92
CA GLU A 123 -13.84 -17.42 1.83
C GLU A 123 -12.31 -17.33 1.77
N ASP A 124 -11.76 -17.38 0.56
CA ASP A 124 -10.32 -17.23 0.32
C ASP A 124 -9.73 -15.94 0.91
N LEU A 125 -10.46 -14.82 0.80
CA LEU A 125 -10.02 -13.55 1.33
C LEU A 125 -10.02 -13.57 2.86
N VAL A 126 -11.04 -14.16 3.48
CA VAL A 126 -11.11 -14.33 4.94
C VAL A 126 -9.93 -15.17 5.42
N ASP A 127 -9.61 -16.27 4.75
CA ASP A 127 -8.47 -17.14 5.09
C ASP A 127 -7.14 -16.39 5.05
N VAL A 128 -6.89 -15.61 4.00
CA VAL A 128 -5.67 -14.80 3.88
C VAL A 128 -5.61 -13.75 4.99
N LEU A 129 -6.72 -13.06 5.28
CA LEU A 129 -6.76 -12.04 6.33
C LEU A 129 -6.57 -12.61 7.74
N GLN A 130 -7.11 -13.81 8.01
CA GLN A 130 -6.89 -14.51 9.29
C GLN A 130 -5.42 -14.87 9.49
N ILE A 131 -4.73 -15.32 8.44
CA ILE A 131 -3.30 -15.66 8.51
C ILE A 131 -2.46 -14.40 8.74
N LEU A 132 -2.79 -13.31 8.05
CA LEU A 132 -2.13 -12.02 8.27
C LEU A 132 -2.34 -11.51 9.70
N ASP A 133 -3.56 -11.55 10.22
CA ASP A 133 -3.84 -11.15 11.60
C ASP A 133 -3.11 -12.04 12.61
N MET A 134 -3.14 -13.36 12.42
CA MET A 134 -2.39 -14.31 13.27
C MET A 134 -0.89 -13.97 13.35
N ILE A 135 -0.29 -13.58 12.22
CA ILE A 135 1.12 -13.15 12.19
C ILE A 135 1.31 -11.85 12.95
N VAL A 136 0.42 -10.86 12.76
CA VAL A 136 0.52 -9.55 13.43
C VAL A 136 0.34 -9.68 14.96
N GLN A 137 -0.59 -10.52 15.41
CA GLN A 137 -0.91 -10.72 16.84
C GLN A 137 0.07 -11.63 17.57
N ASN A 138 0.97 -12.32 16.86
CA ASN A 138 1.89 -13.27 17.47
C ASN A 138 3.03 -12.55 18.19
N GLU A 139 2.86 -12.33 19.50
CA GLU A 139 3.87 -11.71 20.38
C GLU A 139 5.19 -12.50 20.47
N TYR A 140 5.16 -13.80 20.14
CA TYR A 140 6.34 -14.67 20.14
C TYR A 140 7.01 -14.75 18.77
N LEU A 141 6.50 -14.02 17.77
CA LEU A 141 7.10 -13.96 16.46
C LEU A 141 8.48 -13.31 16.57
N LYS A 142 9.51 -13.98 16.03
CA LYS A 142 10.88 -13.48 16.08
C LYS A 142 11.02 -12.12 15.37
N PRO A 143 10.66 -11.98 14.08
CA PRO A 143 10.70 -10.67 13.41
C PRO A 143 9.56 -9.76 13.89
N THR A 144 9.77 -8.45 13.75
CA THR A 144 8.65 -7.49 13.83
C THR A 144 7.89 -7.48 12.51
N PHE A 145 6.59 -7.82 12.54
CA PHE A 145 5.74 -7.77 11.36
C PHE A 145 4.76 -6.60 11.45
N LYS A 146 4.80 -5.68 10.48
CA LYS A 146 3.90 -4.52 10.38
C LYS A 146 3.05 -4.64 9.14
N LEU A 147 1.74 -4.47 9.31
CA LEU A 147 0.77 -4.60 8.24
C LEU A 147 0.03 -3.28 8.04
N LEU A 148 0.02 -2.78 6.80
CA LEU A 148 -0.80 -1.67 6.35
C LEU A 148 -1.77 -2.18 5.28
N LEU A 149 -3.06 -2.14 5.58
CA LEU A 149 -4.13 -2.51 4.66
C LEU A 149 -4.89 -1.25 4.27
N THR A 150 -5.13 -1.08 2.98
CA THR A 150 -5.92 0.05 2.50
C THR A 150 -7.18 -0.41 1.78
N THR A 151 -8.26 0.34 1.96
CA THR A 151 -9.52 0.15 1.26
C THR A 151 -9.93 1.49 0.64
N PRO A 152 -10.14 1.57 -0.68
CA PRO A 152 -10.44 2.83 -1.36
C PRO A 152 -11.84 3.38 -1.07
N PHE A 153 -12.73 2.60 -0.42
CA PHE A 153 -14.12 2.97 -0.18
C PHE A 153 -14.57 2.62 1.24
N SER A 154 -15.30 3.53 1.86
CA SER A 154 -15.86 3.46 3.23
C SER A 154 -16.95 2.40 3.43
N ASN A 155 -17.30 1.64 2.38
CA ASN A 155 -18.41 0.70 2.36
C ASN A 155 -17.92 -0.75 2.17
N ALA A 156 -16.62 -0.98 2.34
CA ALA A 156 -16.01 -2.31 2.29
C ALA A 156 -16.70 -3.20 3.34
N ARG A 157 -17.34 -4.28 2.91
CA ARG A 157 -18.03 -5.22 3.81
C ARG A 157 -17.06 -5.83 4.82
N LEU A 158 -15.77 -5.92 4.45
CA LEU A 158 -14.70 -6.32 5.35
C LEU A 158 -14.63 -5.46 6.61
N ILE A 159 -14.96 -4.16 6.55
CA ILE A 159 -14.90 -3.25 7.70
C ILE A 159 -16.14 -3.40 8.61
N GLU A 160 -17.28 -3.82 8.07
CA GLU A 160 -18.48 -4.05 8.89
C GLU A 160 -18.31 -5.28 9.81
N ASP A 161 -17.63 -6.33 9.33
CA ASP A 161 -17.25 -7.50 10.14
C ASP A 161 -15.81 -7.44 10.71
N SER A 162 -15.02 -6.39 10.42
CA SER A 162 -13.60 -6.30 10.86
C SER A 162 -13.45 -6.23 12.37
N SER A 163 -14.51 -5.85 13.10
CA SER A 163 -14.53 -5.91 14.57
C SER A 163 -14.30 -7.32 15.12
N LYS A 164 -14.54 -8.37 14.30
CA LYS A 164 -14.22 -9.76 14.64
C LYS A 164 -12.83 -10.21 14.16
N ILE A 165 -12.28 -9.56 13.14
CA ILE A 165 -11.05 -10.02 12.48
C ILE A 165 -9.83 -9.29 13.04
N TRP A 166 -9.88 -7.96 13.28
CA TRP A 166 -8.72 -7.19 13.75
C TRP A 166 -9.02 -6.38 15.01
N SER A 167 -8.14 -6.46 16.02
CA SER A 167 -8.14 -5.56 17.19
C SER A 167 -7.38 -4.24 16.95
N HIS A 168 -7.00 -3.95 15.70
CA HIS A 168 -6.00 -2.94 15.37
C HIS A 168 -6.55 -1.54 15.02
N TYR A 169 -5.66 -0.55 15.10
CA TYR A 169 -5.95 0.86 14.79
C TYR A 169 -6.44 1.04 13.35
N THR A 170 -7.74 1.36 13.20
CA THR A 170 -8.34 1.72 11.91
C THR A 170 -8.31 3.22 11.70
N VAL A 171 -7.77 3.68 10.57
CA VAL A 171 -7.76 5.10 10.18
C VAL A 171 -8.66 5.29 8.97
N CYS A 172 -9.68 6.14 9.09
CA CYS A 172 -10.60 6.48 8.00
C CYS A 172 -10.32 7.90 7.51
N LEU A 173 -9.85 8.02 6.27
CA LEU A 173 -9.73 9.32 5.59
C LEU A 173 -11.10 9.71 5.03
N ARG A 174 -11.81 10.60 5.74
CA ARG A 174 -13.05 11.19 5.21
C ARG A 174 -12.70 12.38 4.35
N PRO A 175 -13.24 12.49 3.11
CA PRO A 175 -13.21 13.75 2.40
C PRO A 175 -13.81 14.80 3.32
N THR A 176 -13.11 15.91 3.55
CA THR A 176 -13.72 17.06 4.19
C THR A 176 -14.85 17.50 3.27
N ALA A 177 -16.10 17.22 3.66
CA ALA A 177 -17.23 17.88 3.04
C ALA A 177 -17.00 19.36 3.31
N SER A 178 -16.60 20.11 2.28
CA SER A 178 -16.57 21.56 2.41
C SER A 178 -18.01 21.99 2.69
N THR A 179 -18.27 22.31 3.95
CA THR A 179 -19.39 23.15 4.33
C THR A 179 -19.19 24.46 3.59
N SER A 180 -19.84 24.57 2.44
CA SER A 180 -19.75 25.68 1.49
C SER A 180 -18.41 25.78 0.74
N GLY A 181 -18.41 25.43 -0.55
CA GLY A 181 -17.35 25.80 -1.49
C GLY A 181 -16.75 24.64 -2.26
N ARG A 182 -17.28 24.42 -3.47
CA ARG A 182 -16.62 23.83 -4.65
C ARG A 182 -15.96 22.44 -4.46
N ARG A 183 -16.64 21.40 -4.95
CA ARG A 183 -16.07 20.05 -5.14
C ARG A 183 -14.74 20.14 -5.91
N ILE A 184 -13.64 19.79 -5.28
CA ILE A 184 -12.36 19.62 -5.97
C ILE A 184 -12.44 18.32 -6.76
N SER A 185 -12.78 18.43 -8.04
CA SER A 185 -12.58 17.36 -9.02
C SER A 185 -11.09 17.28 -9.36
N GLU A 186 -10.58 16.13 -9.80
CA GLU A 186 -9.25 16.01 -10.46
C GLU A 186 -9.06 17.08 -11.55
N ARG A 187 -10.14 17.46 -12.25
CA ARG A 187 -10.11 18.57 -13.23
C ARG A 187 -9.84 19.94 -12.60
N GLY A 188 -10.11 20.10 -11.30
CA GLY A 188 -9.84 21.29 -10.51
C GLY A 188 -8.41 21.37 -9.97
N LEU A 189 -7.75 20.22 -9.76
CA LEU A 189 -6.31 20.17 -9.44
C LEU A 189 -5.47 20.54 -10.68
N LEU A 190 -5.88 20.09 -11.87
CA LEU A 190 -5.22 20.47 -13.13
C LEU A 190 -5.55 21.90 -13.61
N ARG A 191 -6.59 22.54 -13.05
CA ARG A 191 -6.97 23.94 -13.37
C ARG A 191 -6.45 24.96 -12.36
N GLY A 192 -5.57 24.56 -11.45
CA GLY A 192 -5.06 25.42 -10.38
C GLY A 192 -3.56 25.59 -10.45
N ARG A 193 -3.14 26.69 -11.08
CA ARG A 193 -1.79 27.29 -11.11
C ARG A 193 -0.87 26.68 -12.17
N SER A 194 -0.81 27.35 -13.32
CA SER A 194 0.25 27.10 -14.30
C SER A 194 1.60 27.26 -13.60
N LEU A 195 2.54 26.36 -13.86
CA LEU A 195 3.94 26.51 -13.46
C LEU A 195 4.52 27.87 -13.93
N GLU A 196 3.96 28.43 -15.00
CA GLU A 196 4.29 29.77 -15.52
C GLU A 196 3.78 30.89 -14.62
N GLU A 197 2.59 30.78 -14.01
CA GLU A 197 2.10 31.76 -13.03
C GLU A 197 2.96 31.75 -11.75
N TYR A 198 3.43 30.57 -11.33
CA TYR A 198 4.36 30.45 -10.22
C TYR A 198 5.73 31.09 -10.56
N ARG A 199 6.27 30.82 -11.76
CA ARG A 199 7.52 31.45 -12.24
C ARG A 199 7.39 32.97 -12.39
N ALA A 200 6.26 33.46 -12.89
CA ALA A 200 6.01 34.90 -13.03
C ALA A 200 6.01 35.62 -11.68
N ARG A 201 5.40 35.02 -10.64
CA ARG A 201 5.45 35.58 -9.27
C ARG A 201 6.84 35.60 -8.68
N MET A 202 7.62 34.52 -8.88
CA MET A 202 9.01 34.47 -8.39
C MET A 202 9.92 35.49 -9.10
N GLN A 203 9.63 35.84 -10.36
CA GLN A 203 10.33 36.91 -11.08
C GLN A 203 9.89 38.30 -10.63
N GLN A 204 8.61 38.47 -10.28
CA GLN A 204 8.07 39.75 -9.80
C GLN A 204 8.59 40.10 -8.39
N ASP A 205 8.74 39.09 -7.52
CA ASP A 205 9.36 39.26 -6.19
C ASP A 205 10.87 39.53 -6.28
N GLN A 206 11.57 39.02 -7.30
CA GLN A 206 12.99 39.37 -7.54
C GLN A 206 13.17 40.77 -8.15
N GLY A 207 12.21 41.26 -8.95
CA GLY A 207 12.24 42.63 -9.49
C GLY A 207 11.98 43.69 -8.42
N ASN A 208 11.00 43.46 -7.54
CA ASN A 208 10.66 44.39 -6.47
C ASN A 208 11.72 44.49 -5.37
N GLN A 209 12.64 43.53 -5.28
CA GLN A 209 13.74 43.56 -4.32
C GLN A 209 15.02 44.19 -4.90
N ALA A 210 15.11 44.35 -6.22
CA ALA A 210 16.17 45.11 -6.88
C ALA A 210 15.84 46.61 -6.98
N ASP A 211 14.56 46.99 -7.04
CA ASP A 211 14.12 48.40 -7.09
C ASP A 211 14.01 49.06 -5.70
N SER A 212 14.38 48.37 -4.61
CA SER A 212 14.35 48.91 -3.24
C SER A 212 15.74 49.10 -2.60
N GLU A 213 16.82 48.89 -3.35
CA GLU A 213 18.20 49.09 -2.85
C GLU A 213 18.89 50.35 -3.42
N ASP A 214 18.19 51.19 -4.22
CA ASP A 214 18.75 52.40 -4.87
C ASP A 214 18.16 53.74 -4.38
N GLU A 215 17.53 53.80 -3.20
CA GLU A 215 17.12 55.07 -2.57
C GLU A 215 17.68 55.21 -1.15
N ASP A 216 19.01 55.25 -1.01
CA ASP A 216 19.69 55.80 0.16
C ASP A 216 21.09 56.29 -0.23
N GLU A 217 21.19 57.36 -1.01
CA GLU A 217 22.37 58.24 -1.00
C GLU A 217 22.00 59.66 -1.49
N ASP A 218 22.49 60.65 -0.75
CA ASP A 218 22.52 62.09 -1.03
C ASP A 218 21.27 62.97 -0.76
N ASN A 219 21.17 63.49 0.48
CA ASN A 219 21.20 64.95 0.64
C ASN A 219 21.66 65.42 2.05
N ILE A 220 22.89 65.92 2.09
CA ILE A 220 23.55 66.61 3.19
C ILE A 220 23.72 68.09 2.78
N PHE A 221 23.11 68.99 3.58
CA PHE A 221 23.39 70.43 3.80
C PHE A 221 23.11 71.47 2.69
N PHE A 222 22.25 72.45 3.03
CA PHE A 222 22.66 73.82 3.42
C PHE A 222 21.71 74.38 4.48
#